data_AF-A0A7C1V748-F1
#
_entry.id   AF-A0A7C1V748-F1
#
_cell.length_a   1.000
_cell.length_b   1.000
_cell.length_c   1.000
_cell.angle_alpha   90.00
_cell.angle_beta   90.00
_cell.angle_gamma   90.00
#
_symmetry.space_group_name_H-M   'P 1'
#
loop_
_entity.id
_entity.type
_entity.pdbx_description
1 polymer ?
#
loop_
_entity_poly.entity_id
_entity_poly.type
_entity_poly.pdbx_seq_one_letter_code
_entity_poly.pdbx_strand_id
1 'polypeptide(L)' 'MSKLKCVDCGTEIPMPGCCGQPMTNRKDKLFCHKGGMCMCGNANGKPVPQHCGQPMEMV' A
#
# COMPACT_ATOMS: atom_id res chain seq x y z
N MET A 1 -10.94 -1.72 -7.57
CA MET A 1 -10.31 -1.66 -6.23
C MET A 1 -8.84 -1.92 -6.41
N SER A 2 -7.97 -1.03 -5.94
CA SER A 2 -6.52 -1.23 -6.03
C SER A 2 -6.11 -2.50 -5.26
N LYS A 3 -5.28 -3.35 -5.86
CA LYS A 3 -4.71 -4.52 -5.20
C LYS A 3 -3.19 -4.47 -5.22
N LEU A 4 -2.58 -5.30 -4.39
CA LEU A 4 -1.15 -5.58 -4.45
C LEU A 4 -0.97 -7.03 -4.90
N LYS A 5 -0.12 -7.25 -5.88
CA LYS A 5 0.22 -8.56 -6.43
C LYS A 5 1.69 -8.87 -6.15
N CYS A 6 1.97 -10.07 -5.65
CA CYS A 6 3.33 -10.56 -5.56
C CYS A 6 3.84 -10.89 -6.96
N VAL A 7 5.01 -10.35 -7.31
CA VAL A 7 5.62 -10.57 -8.62
C VAL A 7 6.05 -12.03 -8.80
N ASP A 8 6.49 -12.69 -7.73
CA ASP A 8 7.01 -14.06 -7.79
C ASP A 8 5.92 -15.13 -7.91
N CYS A 9 4.93 -15.13 -7.00
CA CYS A 9 3.91 -16.19 -6.95
C CYS A 9 2.54 -15.77 -7.50
N GLY A 10 2.37 -14.48 -7.82
CA GLY A 10 1.11 -13.94 -8.33
C GLY A 10 0.01 -13.74 -7.28
N THR A 11 0.27 -13.98 -5.99
CA THR A 11 -0.70 -13.78 -4.91
C THR A 11 -1.17 -12.32 -4.87
N GLU A 12 -2.49 -12.12 -4.87
CA GLU A 12 -3.10 -10.82 -4.74
C GLU A 12 -3.63 -10.60 -3.31
N ILE A 13 -3.34 -9.43 -2.75
CA ILE A 13 -3.94 -8.95 -1.50
C ILE A 13 -4.64 -7.61 -1.75
N PRO A 14 -5.69 -7.29 -0.99
CA PRO A 14 -6.33 -5.98 -1.07
C PRO A 14 -5.36 -4.88 -0.64
N MET A 15 -5.42 -3.72 -1.30
CA MET A 15 -4.62 -2.56 -0.91
C MET A 15 -4.96 -2.16 0.55
N PRO A 16 -3.96 -1.99 1.42
CA PRO A 16 -4.18 -1.53 2.79
C PRO A 16 -5.03 -0.27 2.84
N GLY A 17 -6.01 -0.27 3.75
CA GLY A 17 -6.92 0.86 3.96
C GLY A 17 -6.41 1.82 5.03
N CYS A 18 -6.65 3.11 4.86
CA CYS A 18 -6.43 4.13 5.87
C CYS A 18 -7.48 5.25 5.76
N CYS A 19 -7.97 5.74 6.89
CA CYS A 19 -9.02 6.77 6.92
C CYS A 19 -10.28 6.38 6.11
N GLY A 20 -10.62 5.07 6.06
CA GLY A 20 -11.81 4.54 5.37
C GLY A 20 -11.65 4.34 3.85
N GLN A 21 -10.46 4.57 3.29
CA GLN A 21 -10.20 4.40 1.86
C GLN A 21 -8.89 3.62 1.62
N PRO A 22 -8.74 2.94 0.47
CA PRO A 22 -7.46 2.33 0.10
C PRO A 22 -6.36 3.37 0.02
N MET A 23 -5.18 3.01 0.50
CA MET A 23 -3.98 3.85 0.42
C MET A 23 -3.52 3.99 -1.03
N THR A 24 -2.82 5.08 -1.32
CA THR A 24 -2.22 5.36 -2.63
C THR A 24 -0.78 4.87 -2.65
N ASN A 25 -0.40 4.07 -3.64
CA ASN A 25 1.01 3.74 -3.86
C ASN A 25 1.73 4.92 -4.53
N ARG A 26 2.89 5.31 -3.99
CA ARG A 26 3.90 6.05 -4.75
C ARG A 26 5.25 5.36 -4.59
N LYS A 27 5.73 4.77 -5.69
CA LYS A 27 7.01 4.04 -5.78
C LYS A 27 7.05 2.87 -4.79
N ASP A 28 7.73 3.06 -3.67
CA ASP A 28 8.06 2.06 -2.65
C ASP A 28 7.21 2.19 -1.38
N LYS A 29 6.29 3.16 -1.34
CA LYS A 29 5.50 3.47 -0.15
C LYS A 29 4.01 3.65 -0.45
N LEU A 30 3.21 3.27 0.54
CA LEU A 30 1.77 3.49 0.60
C LEU A 30 1.48 4.74 1.43
N PHE A 31 0.69 5.65 0.89
CA PHE A 31 0.31 6.91 1.51
C PHE A 31 -1.18 6.95 1.79
N CYS A 32 -1.59 7.56 2.90
CA CYS A 32 -3.01 7.86 3.08
C CYS A 32 -3.43 8.96 2.11
N HIS A 33 -4.62 8.83 1.53
CA HIS A 33 -5.22 9.85 0.66
C HIS A 33 -5.33 11.23 1.34
N LYS A 34 -5.58 11.25 2.66
CA LYS A 34 -5.63 12.50 3.45
C LYS A 34 -4.26 13.10 3.77
N GLY A 35 -3.16 12.44 3.41
CA GLY A 35 -1.80 12.89 3.72
C GLY A 35 -1.63 13.23 5.20
N GLY A 36 -1.09 14.41 5.48
CA GLY A 36 -0.86 14.96 6.83
C GLY A 36 -2.11 15.06 7.70
N MET A 37 -3.31 15.11 7.10
CA MET A 37 -4.57 15.24 7.84
C MET A 37 -5.06 13.92 8.45
N CYS A 38 -4.52 12.76 8.09
CA CYS A 38 -4.99 11.49 8.65
C CYS A 38 -4.52 11.26 10.10
N MET A 39 -3.53 12.01 10.60
CA MET A 39 -2.92 11.92 11.96
C MET A 39 -2.37 10.54 12.39
N CYS A 40 -2.60 9.47 11.62
CA CYS A 40 -2.17 8.10 11.88
C CYS A 40 -0.72 7.80 11.45
N GLY A 41 0.04 8.82 11.06
CA GLY A 41 1.42 8.67 10.57
C GLY A 41 1.56 8.19 9.13
N ASN A 42 0.45 7.80 8.46
CA ASN A 42 0.47 7.34 7.06
C ASN A 42 0.67 8.47 6.03
N ALA A 43 0.81 9.71 6.51
CA ALA A 43 1.24 10.85 5.72
C ALA A 43 2.67 10.69 5.20
N ASN A 44 3.54 10.04 5.99
CA ASN A 44 4.96 9.91 5.72
C ASN A 44 5.29 8.69 4.83
N GLY A 45 4.26 7.99 4.38
CA GLY A 45 4.39 6.73 3.66
C GLY A 45 4.70 5.56 4.58
N LYS A 46 3.99 4.45 4.39
CA LYS A 46 4.33 3.15 4.96
C LYS A 46 4.97 2.27 3.89
N PRO A 47 5.87 1.35 4.25
CA PRO A 47 6.43 0.42 3.28
C PRO A 47 5.32 -0.41 2.63
N VAL A 48 5.50 -0.72 1.35
CA VAL A 48 4.61 -1.67 0.67
C VAL A 48 4.78 -3.06 1.29
N PRO A 49 3.69 -3.79 1.58
CA PRO A 49 3.75 -5.16 2.06
C PRO A 49 4.69 -6.03 1.21
N GLN A 50 5.50 -6.82 1.88
CA GLN A 50 6.40 -7.77 1.24
C GLN A 50 5.77 -9.16 1.22
N HIS A 51 5.95 -9.87 0.11
CA HIS A 51 5.63 -11.27 -0.03
C HIS A 51 6.72 -11.96 -0.87
N CYS A 52 7.02 -13.22 -0.56
CA CYS A 52 8.14 -13.96 -1.18
C CYS A 52 9.52 -13.26 -1.07
N GLY A 53 9.69 -12.37 -0.09
CA GLY A 53 10.94 -11.62 0.10
C GLY A 53 11.06 -10.35 -0.75
N GLN A 54 10.05 -10.00 -1.54
CA GLN A 54 10.01 -8.79 -2.36
C GLN A 54 8.79 -7.91 -2.04
N PRO A 55 8.87 -6.58 -2.19
CA PRO A 55 7.70 -5.72 -2.10
C PRO A 55 6.70 -6.07 -3.20
N MET A 56 5.42 -6.17 -2.86
CA MET A 56 4.36 -6.45 -3.83
C MET A 56 4.13 -5.25 -4.76
N GLU A 57 3.68 -5.48 -5.99
CA GLU A 57 3.38 -4.43 -6.97
C GLU A 57 1.90 -4.10 -7.01
N MET A 58 1.56 -2.86 -7.37
CA MET A 58 0.16 -2.45 -7.53
C MET A 58 -0.40 -2.95 -8.87
N VAL A 59 -1.56 -3.61 -8.83
CA VAL A 59 -2.31 -4.08 -10.01
C VAL A 59 -3.75 -3.59 -10.00
#